data_AF-A0A2V9XX53-F1
#
_entry.id   AF-A0A2V9XX53-F1
#
_cell.length_a   1.000
_cell.length_b   1.000
_cell.length_c   1.000
_cell.angle_alpha   90.00
_cell.angle_beta   90.00
_cell.angle_gamma   90.00
#
_symmetry.space_group_name_H-M   'P 1'
#
loop_
_entity.id
_entity.type
_entity.pdbx_description
1 polymer ?
#
loop_
_entity_poly.entity_id
_entity_poly.type
_entity_poly.pdbx_seq_one_letter_code
_entity_poly.pdbx_strand_id
1 'polypeptide(L)' 'DVSGNVFEKTGEELLARAFLHETDHLNGKLYIHHLSTLKRDMIKRKIRKLMKAGEW' A
#
# COMPACT_ATOMS: atom_id res chain seq x y z
N ASP A 1 -22.42 -5.48 -2.19
CA ASP A 1 -22.04 -6.77 -1.57
C ASP A 1 -21.55 -7.72 -2.68
N VAL A 2 -21.22 -8.97 -2.37
CA VAL A 2 -20.83 -9.97 -3.41
C VAL A 2 -21.93 -10.24 -4.44
N SER A 3 -23.16 -9.83 -4.15
CA SER A 3 -24.31 -9.90 -5.05
C SER A 3 -24.42 -8.69 -5.99
N GLY A 4 -23.47 -7.74 -5.91
CA GLY A 4 -23.42 -6.55 -6.76
C GLY A 4 -24.30 -5.39 -6.26
N ASN A 5 -24.90 -5.49 -5.08
CA ASN A 5 -25.69 -4.39 -4.52
C ASN A 5 -24.79 -3.22 -4.08
N VAL A 6 -25.23 -1.99 -4.36
CA VAL A 6 -24.57 -0.78 -3.87
C VAL A 6 -24.70 -0.71 -2.35
N PHE A 7 -23.61 -0.38 -1.67
CA PHE A 7 -23.61 -0.14 -0.23
C PHE A 7 -22.63 0.98 0.09
N GLU A 8 -22.85 1.63 1.23
CA GLU A 8 -21.97 2.68 1.74
C GLU A 8 -21.51 2.32 3.15
N LYS A 9 -20.27 2.68 3.47
CA LYS A 9 -19.69 2.45 4.80
C LYS A 9 -18.66 3.52 5.14
N THR A 10 -18.86 4.19 6.27
CA THR A 10 -17.86 5.07 6.87
C THR A 10 -16.85 4.24 7.66
N GLY A 11 -15.56 4.52 7.47
CA GLY A 11 -14.48 3.91 8.22
C GLY A 11 -13.66 4.96 8.96
N GLU A 12 -13.16 4.60 10.14
CA GLU A 12 -12.31 5.44 10.98
C GLU A 12 -11.06 4.65 11.39
N GLU A 13 -10.04 5.35 11.89
CA GLU A 13 -8.80 4.76 12.42
C GLU A 13 -8.17 3.72 11.48
N LEU A 14 -8.05 2.47 11.94
CA LEU A 14 -7.47 1.37 11.18
C LEU A 14 -8.32 1.00 9.96
N LEU A 15 -9.65 1.09 10.06
CA LEU A 15 -10.54 0.77 8.95
C LEU A 15 -10.42 1.82 7.84
N ALA A 16 -10.36 3.10 8.20
CA ALA A 16 -10.08 4.17 7.25
C ALA A 16 -8.75 3.94 6.52
N ARG A 17 -7.70 3.57 7.27
CA ARG A 17 -6.38 3.27 6.69
C ARG A 17 -6.43 2.09 5.72
N ALA A 18 -7.14 1.02 6.07
CA ALA A 18 -7.31 -0.14 5.20
C ALA A 18 -8.03 0.25 3.89
N PHE A 19 -9.14 0.99 3.97
CA PHE A 19 -9.86 1.45 2.78
C PHE A 19 -8.99 2.28 1.85
N LEU A 20 -8.22 3.23 2.40
CA LEU A 20 -7.30 4.03 1.59
C LEU A 20 -6.19 3.18 0.97
N HIS A 21 -5.61 2.24 1.73
CA HIS A 21 -4.56 1.35 1.25
C HIS A 21 -5.01 0.47 0.08
N GLU A 22 -6.16 -0.20 0.21
CA GLU A 22 -6.69 -1.05 -0.85
C GLU A 22 -7.12 -0.21 -2.07
N THR A 23 -7.69 0.98 -1.85
CA THR A 23 -8.03 1.90 -2.95
C THR A 23 -6.79 2.36 -3.72
N ASP A 24 -5.68 2.63 -3.03
CA ASP A 24 -4.41 2.94 -3.68
C ASP A 24 -3.94 1.77 -4.56
N HIS A 25 -4.07 0.53 -4.08
CA HIS A 25 -3.73 -0.66 -4.87
C HIS A 25 -4.56 -0.76 -6.15
N LEU A 26 -5.86 -0.48 -6.11
CA LEU A 26 -6.70 -0.43 -7.31
C LEU A 26 -6.25 0.65 -8.30
N ASN A 27 -5.64 1.73 -7.80
CA ASN A 27 -5.07 2.81 -8.61
C ASN A 27 -3.59 2.57 -9.01
N GLY A 28 -3.05 1.38 -8.77
CA GLY A 28 -1.65 1.05 -9.05
C GLY A 28 -0.64 1.79 -8.17
N LYS A 29 -1.09 2.37 -7.05
CA LYS A 29 -0.23 3.04 -6.07
C LYS A 29 0.08 2.08 -4.92
N LEU A 30 1.32 2.14 -4.48
CA LEU A 30 1.79 1.47 -3.26
C LEU A 30 2.03 2.50 -2.17
N TYR A 31 1.93 2.12 -0.90
CA TYR A 31 2.18 3.02 0.23
C TYR A 31 3.51 3.81 0.14
N ILE A 32 4.55 3.20 -0.43
CA ILE A 32 5.86 3.86 -0.63
C ILE A 32 5.78 5.14 -1.50
N HIS A 33 4.70 5.33 -2.26
CA HIS A 33 4.45 6.54 -3.05
C HIS A 33 4.09 7.75 -2.19
N HIS A 34 3.60 7.54 -0.97
CA HIS A 34 3.32 8.59 0.01
C HIS A 34 4.55 8.97 0.85
N LEU A 35 5.64 8.20 0.73
CA LEU A 35 6.89 8.52 1.39
C LEU A 35 7.71 9.51 0.55
N SER A 36 8.52 10.31 1.25
CA SER A 36 9.51 11.18 0.60
C SER A 36 10.46 10.37 -0.29
N THR A 37 10.97 11.02 -1.34
CA THR A 37 11.84 10.39 -2.33
C THR A 37 13.05 9.70 -1.67
N LEU A 38 13.69 10.37 -0.71
CA LEU A 38 14.83 9.83 0.02
C LEU A 38 14.50 8.51 0.74
N LYS A 39 13.37 8.48 1.47
CA LYS A 39 12.95 7.29 2.22
C LYS A 39 12.56 6.14 1.29
N ARG A 40 11.87 6.46 0.19
CA ARG A 40 11.51 5.49 -0.85
C ARG A 40 12.76 4.85 -1.45
N ASP A 41 13.78 5.63 -1.75
CA ASP A 41 15.02 5.14 -2.34
C ASP A 41 15.83 4.29 -1.36
N MET A 42 15.89 4.67 -0.08
CA MET A 42 16.50 3.84 0.97
C MET A 42 15.82 2.47 1.07
N ILE A 43 14.49 2.43 1.09
CA ILE A 43 13.73 1.18 1.13
C ILE A 43 14.04 0.34 -0.10
N LYS A 44 13.95 0.90 -1.32
CA LYS A 44 14.27 0.20 -2.56
C LYS A 44 15.69 -0.38 -2.56
N ARG A 45 16.68 0.35 -2.05
CA ARG A 45 18.07 -0.14 -1.92
C ARG A 45 18.16 -1.32 -0.95
N LYS A 46 17.49 -1.25 0.21
CA LYS A 46 17.45 -2.35 1.19
C LYS A 46 16.83 -3.61 0.58
N ILE A 47 15.69 -3.47 -0.10
CA ILE A 47 15.02 -4.59 -0.78
C ILE A 47 15.93 -5.24 -1.81
N ARG A 48 16.56 -4.44 -2.70
CA ARG A 48 17.49 -4.98 -3.71
C ARG A 48 18.69 -5.70 -3.09
N LYS A 49 19.17 -5.25 -1.92
CA LYS A 49 20.25 -5.92 -1.20
C LYS A 49 19.80 -7.29 -0.68
N LEU A 50 18.62 -7.36 -0.06
CA LEU A 50 18.03 -8.62 0.42
C LEU A 50 17.78 -9.60 -0.72
N MET A 51 17.25 -9.12 -1.86
CA MET A 51 17.05 -9.96 -3.05
C MET A 51 18.37 -10.56 -3.56
N LYS A 52 19.46 -9.77 -3.58
CA LYS A 52 20.78 -10.26 -3.99
C LYS A 52 21.37 -11.28 -3.01
N ALA A 53 21.03 -11.18 -1.72
CA ALA A 53 21.46 -12.11 -0.70
C ALA A 53 20.62 -13.40 -0.65
N GLY A 54 19.47 -13.44 -1.36
CA GLY A 54 18.51 -14.55 -1.29
C GLY A 54 17.66 -14.53 -0.01
N GLU A 55 17.63 -13.41 0.71
CA GLU A 55 16.94 -13.22 2.00
C GLU A 55 15.65 -12.40 1.86
N TRP A 56 15.09 -12.31 0.64
CA TRP A 56 13.89 -11.53 0.33
C TRP A 56 12.68 -12.42 0.12
#